data_AF-A0A6L4YT02-F1
#
_entry.id   AF-A0A6L4YT02-F1
#
_cell.length_a   1.000
_cell.length_b   1.000
_cell.length_c   1.000
_cell.angle_alpha   90.00
_cell.angle_beta   90.00
_cell.angle_gamma   90.00
#
_symmetry.space_group_name_H-M   'P 1'
#
loop_
_entity.id
_entity.type
_entity.pdbx_description
1 polymer ?
#
loop_
_entity_poly.entity_id
_entity_poly.type
_entity_poly.pdbx_seq_one_letter_code
_entity_poly.pdbx_strand_id
1 'polypeptide(L)'
;KCKHNFKYKYTMNQITKTKKILLFFVLILLIGASLFYFSDKLSYICLKPISCLTCEDLAKLSKQTTPTGELAFKLDKQLKTPYIFNRTKNILSTLKGKTPFTKPYIRVAHWNIERGKNIDAVKTIFSDQSSYYYNYKKNVDAESHNDLRKELSDLALSDVISLNEVDIGLPRTKYKNVVSEIADALNYNYAFATEFVELGPIAYMVMIDTGCYLGLHGNAILSKYPIKDARVIRLPKCYDWFNGGNSRKSPLEYVRRYGADKVFHQKILDELRSGGRCALVANIQLPNNEIVTVVSTHLEDRCYPQERFKQVQYLFNNLKNIRTPLVIAGDLNTSTTDSAPTSFKKEIVKRLKDPHF
;
A
#
# COMPACT_ATOMS: atom_id res chain seq x y z
N LYS A 1 -62.44 30.20 -40.68
CA LYS A 1 -62.95 29.49 -39.48
C LYS A 1 -61.98 29.75 -38.32
N CYS A 2 -62.47 30.46 -37.30
CA CYS A 2 -62.02 30.71 -35.91
C CYS A 2 -60.60 30.31 -35.43
N LYS A 3 -59.82 31.29 -34.92
CA LYS A 3 -59.48 31.56 -33.49
C LYS A 3 -58.28 30.71 -32.99
N HIS A 4 -57.24 31.19 -32.28
CA HIS A 4 -57.21 32.15 -31.17
C HIS A 4 -55.86 32.88 -31.03
N ASN A 5 -55.94 34.16 -30.66
CA ASN A 5 -54.90 34.99 -30.05
C ASN A 5 -54.61 34.54 -28.61
N PHE A 6 -53.33 34.51 -28.21
CA PHE A 6 -52.90 34.87 -26.85
C PHE A 6 -51.55 35.60 -26.91
N LYS A 7 -51.60 36.93 -26.89
CA LYS A 7 -50.44 37.80 -26.58
C LYS A 7 -50.31 37.88 -25.05
N TYR A 8 -49.33 37.21 -24.46
CA TYR A 8 -48.86 37.56 -23.12
C TYR A 8 -47.80 38.66 -23.25
N LYS A 9 -48.23 39.92 -23.08
CA LYS A 9 -47.33 41.03 -22.74
C LYS A 9 -46.86 40.79 -21.30
N TYR A 10 -45.63 40.31 -21.10
CA TYR A 10 -44.97 40.46 -19.82
C TYR A 10 -44.43 41.89 -19.70
N THR A 11 -45.13 42.71 -18.93
CA THR A 11 -44.64 43.99 -18.42
C THR A 11 -43.51 43.72 -17.43
N MET A 12 -42.27 44.04 -17.80
CA MET A 12 -41.12 44.09 -16.90
C MET A 12 -41.29 45.27 -15.93
N ASN A 13 -42.09 45.08 -14.88
CA ASN A 13 -42.27 46.05 -13.81
C ASN A 13 -41.11 45.99 -12.81
N GLN A 14 -40.44 47.14 -12.70
CA GLN A 14 -39.60 47.65 -11.60
C GLN A 14 -39.12 46.63 -10.55
N ILE A 15 -37.90 46.12 -10.73
CA ILE A 15 -37.13 45.52 -9.64
C ILE A 15 -36.70 46.68 -8.71
N THR A 16 -37.33 46.76 -7.53
CA THR A 16 -36.99 47.75 -6.50
C THR A 16 -35.53 47.61 -6.05
N LYS A 17 -34.90 48.69 -5.58
CA LYS A 17 -33.48 48.71 -5.17
C LYS A 17 -33.15 47.60 -4.16
N THR A 18 -34.08 47.29 -3.26
CA THR A 18 -33.97 46.21 -2.27
C THR A 18 -33.94 44.81 -2.91
N LYS A 19 -34.75 44.57 -3.96
CA LYS A 19 -34.71 43.29 -4.70
C LYS A 19 -33.44 43.14 -5.52
N LYS A 20 -32.85 44.23 -6.04
CA LYS A 20 -31.53 44.19 -6.70
C LYS A 20 -30.41 43.84 -5.73
N ILE A 21 -30.45 44.38 -4.51
CA ILE A 21 -29.48 44.07 -3.45
C ILE A 21 -29.63 42.60 -3.02
N LEU A 22 -30.86 42.10 -2.86
CA LEU A 22 -31.10 40.70 -2.53
C LEU A 22 -30.61 39.76 -3.65
N LEU A 23 -30.88 40.08 -4.93
CA LEU A 23 -30.34 39.33 -6.05
C LEU A 23 -28.81 39.37 -6.09
N PHE A 24 -28.18 40.49 -5.75
CA PHE A 24 -26.73 40.63 -5.69
C PHE A 24 -26.13 39.77 -4.56
N PHE A 25 -26.76 39.72 -3.38
CA PHE A 25 -26.33 38.83 -2.30
C PHE A 25 -26.56 37.35 -2.62
N VAL A 26 -27.65 37.00 -3.30
CA VAL A 26 -27.88 35.63 -3.80
C VAL A 26 -26.84 35.26 -4.87
N LEU A 27 -26.46 36.20 -5.74
CA LEU A 27 -25.40 35.98 -6.73
C LEU A 27 -24.03 35.81 -6.05
N ILE A 28 -23.72 36.59 -5.01
CA ILE A 28 -22.48 36.44 -4.22
C ILE A 28 -22.49 35.14 -3.42
N LEU A 29 -23.64 34.70 -2.89
CA LEU A 29 -23.77 33.40 -2.24
C LEU A 29 -23.64 32.25 -3.24
N LEU A 30 -24.14 32.40 -4.47
CA LEU A 30 -23.95 31.41 -5.54
C LEU A 30 -22.52 31.40 -6.07
N ILE A 31 -21.88 32.57 -6.22
CA ILE A 31 -20.48 32.68 -6.63
C ILE A 31 -19.56 32.19 -5.51
N GLY A 32 -19.85 32.52 -4.25
CA GLY A 32 -19.16 32.05 -3.05
C GLY A 32 -19.35 30.57 -2.81
N ALA A 33 -20.57 30.03 -2.99
CA ALA A 33 -20.83 28.60 -2.95
C ALA A 33 -20.16 27.89 -4.15
N SER A 34 -20.08 28.53 -5.32
CA SER A 34 -19.34 28.00 -6.47
C SER A 34 -17.84 28.07 -6.27
N LEU A 35 -17.30 29.07 -5.55
CA LEU A 35 -15.88 29.20 -5.18
C LEU A 35 -15.51 28.24 -4.03
N PHE A 36 -16.42 27.97 -3.10
CA PHE A 36 -16.28 26.89 -2.12
C PHE A 36 -16.42 25.51 -2.77
N TYR A 37 -17.34 25.33 -3.73
CA TYR A 37 -17.41 24.11 -4.58
C TYR A 37 -16.21 23.99 -5.54
N PHE A 38 -15.55 25.09 -5.90
CA PHE A 38 -14.35 25.11 -6.72
C PHE A 38 -13.04 25.05 -5.91
N SER A 39 -13.12 25.18 -4.58
CA SER A 39 -11.96 24.95 -3.70
C SER A 39 -11.72 23.47 -3.40
N ASP A 40 -12.63 22.56 -3.77
CA ASP A 40 -12.44 21.10 -3.71
C ASP A 40 -12.12 20.47 -5.08
N LYS A 41 -11.78 21.30 -6.08
CA LYS A 41 -11.01 20.88 -7.25
C LYS A 41 -9.57 21.39 -7.15
N LEU A 42 -8.95 21.16 -5.99
CA LEU A 42 -7.58 20.66 -6.05
C LEU A 42 -7.66 19.43 -6.94
N SER A 43 -7.07 19.54 -8.11
CA SER A 43 -6.82 18.42 -9.00
C SER A 43 -6.09 17.37 -8.17
N TYR A 44 -6.87 16.49 -7.54
CA TYR A 44 -6.53 15.10 -7.45
C TYR A 44 -6.28 14.72 -8.90
N ILE A 45 -5.02 14.84 -9.32
CA ILE A 45 -4.47 13.85 -10.22
C ILE A 45 -4.63 12.56 -9.41
N CYS A 46 -5.82 11.98 -9.50
CA CYS A 46 -6.02 10.57 -9.27
C CYS A 46 -5.13 9.95 -10.33
N LEU A 47 -3.86 9.73 -9.99
CA LEU A 47 -3.00 8.80 -10.67
C LEU A 47 -3.74 7.48 -10.54
N LYS A 48 -4.66 7.23 -11.47
CA LYS A 48 -5.16 5.91 -11.73
C LYS A 48 -3.91 5.03 -11.80
N PRO A 49 -3.93 3.95 -11.04
CA PRO A 49 -2.73 3.27 -10.63
C PRO A 49 -1.96 2.72 -11.82
N ILE A 50 -0.65 2.63 -11.60
CA ILE A 50 0.41 2.48 -12.58
C ILE A 50 0.53 1.00 -13.02
N SER A 51 -0.58 0.25 -13.07
CA SER A 51 -0.56 -1.15 -13.46
C SER A 51 -0.32 -1.28 -14.96
N CYS A 52 0.66 -2.07 -15.35
CA CYS A 52 0.86 -2.49 -16.74
C CYS A 52 -0.15 -3.57 -17.17
N LEU A 53 -0.96 -4.07 -16.24
CA LEU A 53 -1.94 -5.14 -16.42
C LEU A 53 -3.35 -4.57 -16.31
N THR A 54 -4.17 -4.85 -17.32
CA THR A 54 -5.61 -4.60 -17.30
C THR A 54 -6.36 -5.70 -16.54
N CYS A 55 -7.61 -5.47 -16.16
CA CYS A 55 -8.44 -6.55 -15.59
C CYS A 55 -8.58 -7.76 -16.53
N GLU A 56 -8.57 -7.56 -17.85
CA GLU A 56 -8.57 -8.66 -18.81
C GLU A 56 -7.26 -9.46 -18.75
N ASP A 57 -6.11 -8.78 -18.64
CA ASP A 57 -4.81 -9.42 -18.44
C ASP A 57 -4.80 -10.24 -17.14
N LEU A 58 -5.36 -9.70 -16.05
CA LEU A 58 -5.49 -10.39 -14.76
C LEU A 58 -6.38 -11.64 -14.87
N ALA A 59 -7.52 -11.54 -15.58
CA ALA A 59 -8.39 -12.68 -15.81
C ALA A 59 -7.69 -13.79 -16.64
N LYS A 60 -6.87 -13.41 -17.63
CA LYS A 60 -6.04 -14.38 -18.38
C LYS A 60 -4.97 -15.00 -17.50
N LEU A 61 -4.25 -14.19 -16.71
CA LEU A 61 -3.23 -14.66 -15.77
C LEU A 61 -3.80 -15.65 -14.77
N SER A 62 -5.02 -15.42 -14.26
CA SER A 62 -5.67 -16.34 -13.31
C SER A 62 -5.87 -17.77 -13.83
N LYS A 63 -5.80 -17.97 -15.15
CA LYS A 63 -6.01 -19.25 -15.83
C LYS A 63 -4.73 -19.83 -16.42
N GLN A 64 -3.61 -19.10 -16.40
CA GLN A 64 -2.37 -19.48 -17.06
C GLN A 64 -1.21 -19.53 -16.07
N THR A 65 -0.70 -20.74 -15.80
CA THR A 65 0.45 -20.95 -14.92
C THR A 65 1.74 -20.36 -15.48
N THR A 66 1.85 -20.29 -16.81
CA THR A 66 3.04 -19.85 -17.53
C THR A 66 2.59 -18.92 -18.66
N PRO A 67 2.37 -17.62 -18.39
CA PRO A 67 1.99 -16.68 -19.43
C PRO A 67 3.11 -16.57 -20.48
N THR A 68 2.74 -16.31 -21.72
CA THR A 68 3.66 -16.12 -22.85
C THR A 68 3.34 -14.82 -23.60
N GLY A 69 4.21 -14.41 -24.52
CA GLY A 69 3.99 -13.24 -25.39
C GLY A 69 3.78 -11.93 -24.62
N GLU A 70 2.81 -11.14 -25.06
CA GLU A 70 2.51 -9.81 -24.50
C GLU A 70 2.12 -9.87 -23.01
N LEU A 71 1.38 -10.90 -22.60
CA LEU A 71 0.93 -11.05 -21.21
C LEU A 71 2.12 -11.29 -20.27
N ALA A 72 3.08 -12.12 -20.69
CA ALA A 72 4.31 -12.36 -19.94
C ALA A 72 5.16 -11.08 -19.83
N PHE A 73 5.26 -10.31 -20.92
CA PHE A 73 5.98 -9.05 -20.93
C PHE A 73 5.36 -8.01 -19.98
N LYS A 74 4.03 -7.86 -19.99
CA LYS A 74 3.32 -6.96 -19.07
C LYS A 74 3.52 -7.36 -17.62
N LEU A 75 3.41 -8.66 -17.31
CA LEU A 75 3.64 -9.19 -15.98
C LEU A 75 5.09 -8.93 -15.52
N ASP A 76 6.08 -9.23 -16.37
CA ASP A 76 7.49 -9.00 -16.05
C ASP A 76 7.78 -7.52 -15.80
N LYS A 77 7.22 -6.65 -16.65
CA LYS A 77 7.32 -5.20 -16.48
C LYS A 77 6.70 -4.74 -15.16
N GLN A 78 5.52 -5.23 -14.80
CA GLN A 78 4.85 -4.94 -13.54
C GLN A 78 5.68 -5.35 -12.31
N LEU A 79 6.32 -6.52 -12.39
CA LEU A 79 7.09 -7.12 -11.29
C LEU A 79 8.49 -6.52 -11.12
N LYS A 80 9.07 -5.93 -12.18
CA LYS A 80 10.43 -5.36 -12.18
C LYS A 80 10.48 -3.84 -12.12
N THR A 81 9.38 -3.15 -12.42
CA THR A 81 9.33 -1.69 -12.42
C THR A 81 8.85 -1.18 -11.06
N PRO A 82 9.69 -0.47 -10.30
CA PRO A 82 9.22 0.25 -9.12
C PRO A 82 8.51 1.54 -9.53
N TYR A 83 7.56 1.98 -8.71
CA TYR A 83 6.94 3.30 -8.83
C TYR A 83 7.58 4.24 -7.85
N ILE A 84 7.87 5.47 -8.27
CA ILE A 84 8.39 6.52 -7.41
C ILE A 84 7.45 7.71 -7.51
N PHE A 85 7.03 8.21 -6.36
CA PHE A 85 6.24 9.43 -6.25
C PHE A 85 6.92 10.38 -5.27
N ASN A 86 7.44 11.48 -5.82
CA ASN A 86 7.93 12.61 -5.03
C ASN A 86 6.87 13.71 -5.05
N ARG A 87 6.27 14.03 -3.89
CA ARG A 87 5.15 15.00 -3.77
C ARG A 87 5.49 16.38 -4.28
N THR A 88 6.75 16.78 -4.16
CA THR A 88 7.21 18.09 -4.61
C THR A 88 8.66 17.99 -5.05
N LYS A 89 8.92 18.27 -6.34
CA LYS A 89 10.30 18.53 -6.83
C LYS A 89 10.98 19.70 -6.07
N ASN A 90 10.20 20.52 -5.37
CA ASN A 90 10.61 21.76 -4.69
C ASN A 90 10.80 21.66 -3.17
N ILE A 91 10.77 20.48 -2.54
CA ILE A 91 11.18 20.38 -1.12
C ILE A 91 12.64 20.83 -0.95
N LEU A 92 13.52 20.50 -1.91
CA LEU A 92 14.91 20.97 -1.88
C LEU A 92 15.04 22.49 -2.04
N SER A 93 14.14 23.17 -2.76
CA SER A 93 14.17 24.63 -2.89
C SER A 93 13.52 25.36 -1.72
N THR A 94 12.62 24.71 -0.97
CA THR A 94 12.07 25.22 0.29
C THR A 94 12.95 24.90 1.52
N LEU A 95 13.76 23.84 1.44
CA LEU A 95 14.81 23.51 2.42
C LEU A 95 16.11 24.31 2.18
N LYS A 96 16.31 24.89 0.99
CA LYS A 96 17.36 25.89 0.75
C LYS A 96 17.10 27.11 1.63
N GLY A 97 17.74 27.13 2.80
CA GLY A 97 17.86 28.30 3.66
C GLY A 97 16.95 28.39 4.88
N LYS A 98 16.12 27.39 5.22
CA LYS A 98 15.20 27.50 6.37
C LYS A 98 15.52 26.67 7.61
N THR A 99 16.41 25.70 7.54
CA THR A 99 17.06 25.09 8.72
C THR A 99 18.19 24.19 8.23
N PRO A 100 19.42 24.27 8.78
CA PRO A 100 20.44 23.27 8.53
C PRO A 100 19.89 21.88 8.90
N PHE A 101 20.29 20.83 8.18
CA PHE A 101 20.09 19.48 8.67
C PHE A 101 20.97 19.31 9.92
N THR A 102 20.40 19.57 11.09
CA THR A 102 21.11 19.63 12.37
C THR A 102 21.16 18.28 13.08
N LYS A 103 20.39 17.28 12.63
CA LYS A 103 20.35 15.95 13.24
C LYS A 103 21.55 15.13 12.75
N PRO A 104 22.34 14.51 13.64
CA PRO A 104 23.45 13.62 13.25
C PRO A 104 22.98 12.21 12.87
N TYR A 105 21.67 11.99 12.71
CA TYR A 105 21.07 10.69 12.45
C TYR A 105 19.83 10.82 11.57
N ILE A 106 19.45 9.69 10.96
CA ILE A 106 18.12 9.48 10.39
C ILE A 106 17.42 8.35 11.16
N ARG A 107 16.10 8.44 11.29
CA ARG A 107 15.29 7.35 11.87
C ARG A 107 14.67 6.53 10.75
N VAL A 108 14.96 5.23 10.74
CA VAL A 108 14.38 4.28 9.80
C VAL A 108 13.51 3.30 10.57
N ALA A 109 12.21 3.26 10.25
CA ALA A 109 11.29 2.28 10.78
C ALA A 109 10.98 1.19 9.76
N HIS A 110 10.61 0.03 10.27
CA HIS A 110 10.10 -1.09 9.51
C HIS A 110 8.71 -1.46 10.03
N TRP A 111 7.77 -1.76 9.14
CA TRP A 111 6.49 -2.35 9.53
C TRP A 111 5.86 -3.23 8.43
N ASN A 112 5.57 -4.49 8.74
CA ASN A 112 4.60 -5.28 7.98
C ASN A 112 3.17 -4.87 8.38
N ILE A 113 2.42 -4.23 7.46
CA ILE A 113 1.12 -3.60 7.75
C ILE A 113 -0.08 -4.50 7.44
N GLU A 114 0.14 -5.80 7.28
CA GLU A 114 -0.90 -6.82 7.08
C GLU A 114 -1.93 -6.41 6.01
N ARG A 115 -1.45 -6.14 4.79
CA ARG A 115 -2.27 -5.83 3.61
C ARG A 115 -3.03 -4.51 3.70
N GLY A 116 -2.72 -3.69 4.70
CA GLY A 116 -3.41 -2.41 4.93
C GLY A 116 -4.86 -2.55 5.42
N LYS A 117 -5.23 -3.69 6.02
CA LYS A 117 -6.61 -3.90 6.56
C LYS A 117 -7.03 -2.82 7.55
N ASN A 118 -6.07 -2.32 8.34
CA ASN A 118 -6.29 -1.31 9.37
C ASN A 118 -5.76 0.07 8.95
N ILE A 119 -5.81 0.41 7.65
CA ILE A 119 -5.18 1.64 7.12
C ILE A 119 -5.65 2.91 7.84
N ASP A 120 -6.92 3.02 8.20
CA ASP A 120 -7.43 4.23 8.87
C ASP A 120 -6.80 4.35 10.28
N ALA A 121 -6.61 3.24 11.00
CA ALA A 121 -5.88 3.21 12.26
C ALA A 121 -4.40 3.56 12.05
N VAL A 122 -3.75 3.00 11.03
CA VAL A 122 -2.36 3.31 10.66
C VAL A 122 -2.18 4.81 10.39
N LYS A 123 -3.10 5.43 9.64
CA LYS A 123 -3.08 6.88 9.39
C LYS A 123 -3.19 7.68 10.68
N THR A 124 -4.09 7.29 11.59
CA THR A 124 -4.25 8.00 12.87
C THR A 124 -2.99 7.96 13.74
N ILE A 125 -2.17 6.90 13.69
CA ILE A 125 -0.89 6.86 14.41
C ILE A 125 0.02 8.03 14.01
N PHE A 126 -0.04 8.43 12.73
CA PHE A 126 0.81 9.48 12.18
C PHE A 126 0.20 10.88 12.27
N SER A 127 -1.12 10.99 12.17
CA SER A 127 -1.81 12.29 12.16
C SER A 127 -2.36 12.73 13.52
N ASP A 128 -2.84 11.79 14.34
CA ASP A 128 -3.51 12.06 15.61
C ASP A 128 -3.46 10.83 16.55
N GLN A 129 -2.36 10.73 17.29
CA GLN A 129 -2.14 9.63 18.23
C GLN A 129 -3.19 9.58 19.34
N SER A 130 -3.70 10.74 19.78
CA SER A 130 -4.75 10.82 20.80
C SER A 130 -6.03 10.14 20.32
N SER A 131 -6.43 10.39 19.08
CA SER A 131 -7.55 9.69 18.45
C SER A 131 -7.27 8.19 18.25
N TYR A 132 -6.04 7.80 17.93
CA TYR A 132 -5.69 6.37 17.87
C TYR A 132 -5.91 5.68 19.23
N TYR A 133 -5.42 6.30 20.32
CA TYR A 133 -5.62 5.79 21.67
C TYR A 133 -7.08 5.60 22.03
N TYR A 134 -7.87 6.66 21.82
CA TYR A 134 -9.28 6.66 22.18
C TYR A 134 -10.07 5.58 21.44
N ASN A 135 -9.80 5.41 20.14
CA ASN A 135 -10.58 4.53 19.28
C ASN A 135 -10.13 3.06 19.30
N TYR A 136 -8.84 2.78 19.52
CA TYR A 136 -8.29 1.44 19.30
C TYR A 136 -7.70 0.76 20.55
N LYS A 137 -7.38 1.52 21.61
CA LYS A 137 -6.59 1.00 22.75
C LYS A 137 -7.09 1.47 24.13
N LYS A 138 -8.40 1.72 24.23
CA LYS A 138 -9.07 2.22 25.46
C LYS A 138 -8.94 1.28 26.68
N ASN A 139 -8.77 -0.03 26.46
CA ASN A 139 -8.81 -1.07 27.52
C ASN A 139 -7.46 -1.74 27.78
N VAL A 140 -6.35 -1.04 27.54
CA VAL A 140 -4.99 -1.54 27.83
C VAL A 140 -4.63 -1.17 29.28
N ASP A 141 -3.76 -1.93 29.95
CA ASP A 141 -3.25 -1.56 31.27
C ASP A 141 -2.28 -0.36 31.19
N ALA A 142 -2.02 0.29 32.32
CA ALA A 142 -1.28 1.55 32.36
C ALA A 142 0.19 1.44 31.92
N GLU A 143 0.84 0.29 32.13
CA GLU A 143 2.24 0.06 31.72
C GLU A 143 2.30 -0.13 30.20
N SER A 144 1.47 -1.03 29.68
CA SER A 144 1.28 -1.24 28.25
C SER A 144 0.83 0.03 27.50
N HIS A 145 0.14 0.96 28.16
CA HIS A 145 -0.19 2.29 27.60
C HIS A 145 1.04 3.17 27.38
N ASN A 146 1.99 3.17 28.30
CA ASN A 146 3.19 4.01 28.19
C ASN A 146 4.13 3.48 27.10
N ASP A 147 4.31 2.16 27.04
CA ASP A 147 5.13 1.52 26.01
C ASP A 147 4.54 1.77 24.62
N LEU A 148 3.23 1.58 24.47
CA LEU A 148 2.56 1.89 23.22
C LEU A 148 2.71 3.39 22.87
N ARG A 149 2.66 4.32 23.84
CA ARG A 149 2.77 5.77 23.54
C ARG A 149 4.14 6.09 22.98
N LYS A 150 5.15 5.49 23.59
CA LYS A 150 6.52 5.61 23.14
C LYS A 150 6.71 5.00 21.76
N GLU A 151 6.20 3.79 21.50
CA GLU A 151 6.29 3.13 20.18
C GLU A 151 5.62 3.95 19.08
N LEU A 152 4.40 4.45 19.32
CA LEU A 152 3.69 5.29 18.35
C LEU A 152 4.44 6.60 18.10
N SER A 153 4.99 7.22 19.16
CA SER A 153 5.80 8.43 19.05
C SER A 153 7.08 8.18 18.25
N ASP A 154 7.82 7.11 18.57
CA ASP A 154 9.04 6.72 17.85
C ASP A 154 8.75 6.45 16.37
N LEU A 155 7.64 5.76 16.07
CA LEU A 155 7.21 5.48 14.70
C LEU A 155 6.84 6.78 13.95
N ALA A 156 6.11 7.70 14.58
CA ALA A 156 5.75 8.99 13.98
C ALA A 156 6.94 9.93 13.73
N LEU A 157 8.04 9.75 14.47
CA LEU A 157 9.29 10.49 14.30
C LEU A 157 10.22 9.90 13.22
N SER A 158 9.83 8.81 12.55
CA SER A 158 10.64 8.13 11.54
C SER A 158 10.82 8.99 10.29
N ASP A 159 12.06 9.22 9.85
CA ASP A 159 12.33 9.99 8.63
C ASP A 159 12.12 9.14 7.36
N VAL A 160 12.31 7.82 7.47
CA VAL A 160 12.09 6.82 6.42
C VAL A 160 11.34 5.62 7.01
N ILE A 161 10.37 5.07 6.28
CA ILE A 161 9.57 3.92 6.71
C ILE A 161 9.58 2.86 5.61
N SER A 162 10.05 1.67 5.94
CA SER A 162 9.95 0.47 5.12
C SER A 162 8.67 -0.28 5.44
N LEU A 163 7.79 -0.47 4.47
CA LEU A 163 6.55 -1.25 4.63
C LEU A 163 6.59 -2.55 3.83
N ASN A 164 6.12 -3.63 4.44
CA ASN A 164 5.74 -4.87 3.75
C ASN A 164 4.21 -5.06 3.77
N GLU A 165 3.73 -5.94 2.89
CA GLU A 165 2.32 -6.25 2.70
C GLU A 165 1.47 -5.01 2.39
N VAL A 166 1.90 -4.25 1.41
CA VAL A 166 1.19 -3.07 0.94
C VAL A 166 0.32 -3.44 -0.25
N ASP A 167 -0.99 -3.26 -0.11
CA ASP A 167 -1.96 -3.51 -1.17
C ASP A 167 -2.30 -2.24 -1.97
N ILE A 168 -2.54 -2.38 -3.28
CA ILE A 168 -3.08 -1.34 -4.14
C ILE A 168 -4.19 -1.94 -5.01
N GLY A 169 -5.39 -1.37 -4.93
CA GLY A 169 -6.51 -1.75 -5.80
C GLY A 169 -7.08 -3.14 -5.50
N LEU A 170 -7.17 -3.51 -4.22
CA LEU A 170 -7.71 -4.79 -3.76
C LEU A 170 -9.05 -4.59 -3.01
N PRO A 171 -10.04 -5.50 -3.13
CA PRO A 171 -11.36 -5.31 -2.53
C PRO A 171 -11.31 -5.12 -1.00
N ARG A 172 -10.42 -5.82 -0.31
CA ARG A 172 -10.25 -5.75 1.16
C ARG A 172 -9.80 -4.38 1.67
N THR A 173 -9.18 -3.57 0.82
CA THR A 173 -8.82 -2.18 1.13
C THR A 173 -9.79 -1.18 0.50
N LYS A 174 -10.97 -1.64 0.03
CA LYS A 174 -11.92 -0.84 -0.76
C LYS A 174 -11.24 -0.22 -1.99
N TYR A 175 -10.34 -0.97 -2.63
CA TYR A 175 -9.56 -0.57 -3.80
C TYR A 175 -8.64 0.64 -3.59
N LYS A 176 -8.35 1.00 -2.33
CA LYS A 176 -7.42 2.09 -2.01
C LYS A 176 -5.99 1.77 -2.49
N ASN A 177 -5.23 2.83 -2.74
CA ASN A 177 -3.78 2.78 -2.85
C ASN A 177 -3.18 2.99 -1.45
N VAL A 178 -2.88 1.89 -0.75
CA VAL A 178 -2.51 1.94 0.68
C VAL A 178 -1.27 2.80 0.93
N VAL A 179 -0.23 2.68 0.09
CA VAL A 179 0.98 3.49 0.26
C VAL A 179 0.71 4.97 0.02
N SER A 180 -0.09 5.33 -0.98
CA SER A 180 -0.44 6.73 -1.21
C SER A 180 -1.18 7.32 -0.02
N GLU A 181 -2.20 6.63 0.49
CA GLU A 181 -2.99 7.05 1.65
C GLU A 181 -2.15 7.31 2.90
N ILE A 182 -1.19 6.42 3.19
CA ILE A 182 -0.27 6.59 4.34
C ILE A 182 0.72 7.73 4.06
N ALA A 183 1.28 7.77 2.85
CA ALA A 183 2.23 8.81 2.47
C ALA A 183 1.56 10.20 2.42
N ASP A 184 0.26 10.30 2.10
CA ASP A 184 -0.52 11.52 2.09
C ASP A 184 -0.67 12.03 3.53
N ALA A 185 -1.06 11.15 4.45
CA ALA A 185 -1.19 11.47 5.87
C ALA A 185 0.13 11.94 6.51
N LEU A 186 1.25 11.37 6.05
CA LEU A 186 2.59 11.71 6.53
C LEU A 186 3.22 12.93 5.82
N ASN A 187 2.67 13.32 4.66
CA ASN A 187 3.34 14.21 3.69
C ASN A 187 4.72 13.69 3.23
N TYR A 188 4.83 12.39 2.96
CA TYR A 188 6.09 11.71 2.57
C TYR A 188 6.11 11.36 1.08
N ASN A 189 7.30 11.33 0.49
CA ASN A 189 7.51 10.68 -0.80
C ASN A 189 7.40 9.17 -0.62
N TYR A 190 7.16 8.42 -1.70
CA TYR A 190 7.19 6.96 -1.62
C TYR A 190 7.74 6.29 -2.87
N ALA A 191 8.31 5.10 -2.68
CA ALA A 191 8.54 4.13 -3.72
C ALA A 191 7.77 2.85 -3.42
N PHE A 192 7.27 2.16 -4.45
CA PHE A 192 6.54 0.89 -4.34
C PHE A 192 7.07 -0.13 -5.35
N ALA A 193 7.14 -1.40 -4.94
CA ALA A 193 7.44 -2.52 -5.82
C ALA A 193 6.40 -3.63 -5.65
N THR A 194 5.88 -4.12 -6.78
CA THR A 194 4.97 -5.27 -6.80
C THR A 194 5.74 -6.55 -6.50
N GLU A 195 5.43 -7.23 -5.41
CA GLU A 195 5.89 -8.60 -5.18
C GLU A 195 5.03 -9.58 -5.96
N PHE A 196 3.72 -9.43 -5.78
CA PHE A 196 2.71 -10.30 -6.29
C PHE A 196 1.59 -9.51 -6.96
N VAL A 197 1.07 -10.11 -8.04
CA VAL A 197 -0.22 -9.79 -8.61
C VAL A 197 -1.22 -10.79 -8.03
N GLU A 198 -2.13 -10.32 -7.21
CA GLU A 198 -3.21 -11.07 -6.59
C GLU A 198 -4.27 -11.41 -7.66
N LEU A 199 -4.58 -12.70 -7.81
CA LEU A 199 -5.48 -13.21 -8.86
C LEU A 199 -6.71 -13.90 -8.28
N GLY A 200 -6.69 -14.31 -7.01
CA GLY A 200 -7.82 -14.98 -6.40
C GLY A 200 -9.12 -14.16 -6.39
N PRO A 201 -9.10 -12.83 -6.16
CA PRO A 201 -10.32 -12.03 -6.30
C PRO A 201 -10.95 -12.12 -7.69
N ILE A 202 -10.15 -12.03 -8.76
CA ILE A 202 -10.67 -12.13 -10.13
C ILE A 202 -11.03 -13.56 -10.54
N ALA A 203 -10.37 -14.56 -9.95
CA ALA A 203 -10.61 -15.97 -10.26
C ALA A 203 -11.90 -16.51 -9.61
N TYR A 204 -12.25 -16.01 -8.44
CA TYR A 204 -13.21 -16.68 -7.55
C TYR A 204 -14.29 -15.78 -6.95
N MET A 205 -14.13 -14.44 -6.95
CA MET A 205 -15.18 -13.55 -6.45
C MET A 205 -16.16 -13.18 -7.57
N VAL A 206 -17.45 -13.33 -7.29
CA VAL A 206 -18.52 -13.01 -8.24
C VAL A 206 -18.75 -11.48 -8.37
N MET A 207 -18.34 -10.70 -7.35
CA MET A 207 -18.58 -9.26 -7.29
C MET A 207 -17.27 -8.50 -7.03
N ILE A 208 -16.47 -8.29 -8.07
CA ILE A 208 -15.34 -7.34 -8.06
C ILE A 208 -15.67 -6.12 -8.92
N ASP A 209 -15.17 -4.96 -8.52
CA ASP A 209 -15.19 -3.77 -9.36
C ASP A 209 -13.97 -3.81 -10.28
N THR A 210 -14.17 -4.27 -11.51
CA THR A 210 -13.11 -4.37 -12.53
C THR A 210 -12.56 -3.01 -12.97
N GLY A 211 -13.28 -1.90 -12.71
CA GLY A 211 -12.79 -0.55 -13.00
C GLY A 211 -11.75 -0.07 -11.98
N CYS A 212 -11.77 -0.63 -10.76
CA CYS A 212 -10.92 -0.24 -9.64
C CYS A 212 -9.90 -1.32 -9.25
N TYR A 213 -10.09 -2.57 -9.69
CA TYR A 213 -9.22 -3.68 -9.34
C TYR A 213 -7.88 -3.64 -10.07
N LEU A 214 -6.80 -3.83 -9.30
CA LEU A 214 -5.44 -3.99 -9.83
C LEU A 214 -4.73 -5.24 -9.32
N GLY A 215 -5.08 -5.67 -8.11
CA GLY A 215 -4.43 -6.81 -7.46
C GLY A 215 -2.94 -6.61 -7.17
N LEU A 216 -2.43 -5.41 -6.88
CA LEU A 216 -1.00 -5.27 -6.59
C LEU A 216 -0.72 -5.42 -5.10
N HIS A 217 0.21 -6.31 -4.75
CA HIS A 217 0.68 -6.54 -3.39
C HIS A 217 2.21 -6.47 -3.36
N GLY A 218 2.79 -5.76 -2.39
CA GLY A 218 4.25 -5.79 -2.24
C GLY A 218 4.84 -4.85 -1.19
N ASN A 219 6.00 -4.27 -1.53
CA ASN A 219 6.84 -3.51 -0.61
C ASN A 219 6.81 -2.02 -0.93
N ALA A 220 6.90 -1.19 0.09
CA ALA A 220 7.04 0.25 -0.07
C ALA A 220 8.16 0.82 0.80
N ILE A 221 8.73 1.95 0.36
CA ILE A 221 9.61 2.81 1.14
C ILE A 221 9.00 4.20 1.11
N LEU A 222 8.65 4.75 2.27
CA LEU A 222 8.21 6.12 2.43
C LEU A 222 9.37 6.96 2.97
N SER A 223 9.51 8.19 2.51
CA SER A 223 10.63 9.06 2.88
C SER A 223 10.21 10.51 2.96
N LYS A 224 10.57 11.18 4.06
CA LYS A 224 10.45 12.64 4.20
C LYS A 224 11.31 13.38 3.16
N TYR A 225 12.39 12.75 2.70
CA TYR A 225 13.34 13.31 1.73
C TYR A 225 13.11 12.76 0.31
N PRO A 226 13.60 13.46 -0.74
CA PRO A 226 13.42 13.02 -2.12
C PRO A 226 14.05 11.64 -2.41
N ILE A 227 13.29 10.80 -3.12
CA ILE A 227 13.76 9.51 -3.65
C ILE A 227 14.32 9.78 -5.06
N LYS A 228 15.62 9.56 -5.26
CA LYS A 228 16.33 9.85 -6.51
C LYS A 228 16.08 8.80 -7.57
N ASP A 229 16.19 7.55 -7.17
CA ASP A 229 15.98 6.39 -7.99
C ASP A 229 15.59 5.21 -7.10
N ALA A 230 14.97 4.22 -7.74
CA ALA A 230 14.62 2.96 -7.11
C ALA A 230 14.72 1.82 -8.13
N ARG A 231 15.01 0.61 -7.64
CA ARG A 231 15.06 -0.61 -8.44
C ARG A 231 14.55 -1.81 -7.65
N VAL A 232 14.10 -2.84 -8.36
CA VAL A 232 13.62 -4.09 -7.77
C VAL A 232 14.68 -5.18 -7.95
N ILE A 233 14.97 -5.92 -6.88
CA ILE A 233 15.71 -7.19 -6.92
C ILE A 233 14.69 -8.31 -6.72
N ARG A 234 14.46 -9.14 -7.74
CA ARG A 234 13.59 -10.32 -7.61
C ARG A 234 14.36 -11.41 -6.86
N LEU A 235 13.82 -11.90 -5.75
CA LEU A 235 14.49 -12.94 -4.96
C LEU A 235 14.26 -14.32 -5.60
N PRO A 236 15.21 -15.28 -5.41
CA PRO A 236 15.02 -16.65 -5.85
C PRO A 236 13.71 -17.24 -5.33
N LYS A 237 12.93 -17.84 -6.22
CA LYS A 237 11.64 -18.46 -5.92
C LYS A 237 11.86 -19.79 -5.20
N CYS A 238 11.42 -19.91 -3.95
CA CYS A 238 11.40 -21.17 -3.19
C CYS A 238 9.99 -21.74 -2.94
N TYR A 239 8.94 -21.01 -3.33
CA TYR A 239 7.54 -21.46 -3.28
C TYR A 239 6.75 -20.95 -4.49
N ASP A 240 5.82 -21.75 -5.00
CA ASP A 240 4.98 -21.39 -6.14
C ASP A 240 3.57 -21.03 -5.70
N TRP A 241 3.34 -19.73 -5.55
CA TRP A 241 2.05 -19.19 -5.13
C TRP A 241 0.91 -19.36 -6.16
N PHE A 242 1.22 -19.65 -7.43
CA PHE A 242 0.17 -19.91 -8.42
C PHE A 242 -0.34 -21.35 -8.33
N ASN A 243 0.58 -22.32 -8.28
CA ASN A 243 0.24 -23.74 -8.22
C ASN A 243 0.13 -24.30 -6.79
N GLY A 244 0.41 -23.48 -5.78
CA GLY A 244 0.51 -23.88 -4.38
C GLY A 244 1.74 -24.72 -4.02
N GLY A 245 2.81 -24.66 -4.82
CA GLY A 245 4.12 -25.27 -4.56
C GLY A 245 4.15 -26.81 -4.47
N ASN A 246 4.99 -27.46 -5.29
CA ASN A 246 5.23 -28.91 -5.18
C ASN A 246 5.91 -29.36 -3.87
N SER A 247 6.39 -28.45 -3.02
CA SER A 247 7.22 -28.76 -1.84
C SER A 247 6.44 -28.90 -0.52
N ARG A 248 5.11 -28.74 -0.51
CA ARG A 248 4.27 -29.02 0.67
C ARG A 248 2.89 -29.55 0.32
N LYS A 249 2.77 -30.62 -0.48
CA LYS A 249 1.55 -31.44 -0.43
C LYS A 249 1.51 -32.25 0.88
N SER A 250 1.39 -31.57 2.02
CA SER A 250 0.94 -32.25 3.23
C SER A 250 -0.49 -32.74 2.97
N PRO A 251 -0.87 -33.95 3.39
CA PRO A 251 -2.27 -34.41 3.31
C PRO A 251 -3.27 -33.39 3.89
N LEU A 252 -2.81 -32.53 4.81
CA LEU A 252 -3.58 -31.43 5.37
C LEU A 252 -3.79 -30.25 4.41
N GLU A 253 -2.93 -30.00 3.43
CA GLU A 253 -3.21 -28.96 2.41
C GLU A 253 -4.34 -29.41 1.48
N TYR A 254 -4.38 -30.71 1.16
CA TYR A 254 -5.53 -31.31 0.48
C TYR A 254 -6.79 -31.19 1.34
N VAL A 255 -6.75 -31.64 2.60
CA VAL A 255 -7.90 -31.50 3.53
C VAL A 255 -8.30 -30.04 3.77
N ARG A 256 -7.33 -29.11 3.85
CA ARG A 256 -7.58 -27.67 3.91
C ARG A 256 -8.42 -27.26 2.70
N ARG A 257 -7.96 -27.50 1.47
CA ARG A 257 -8.64 -27.12 0.21
C ARG A 257 -10.09 -27.60 0.07
N TYR A 258 -10.48 -28.66 0.77
CA TYR A 258 -11.83 -29.22 0.73
C TYR A 258 -12.68 -28.91 2.00
N GLY A 259 -12.11 -28.29 3.04
CA GLY A 259 -12.80 -27.97 4.29
C GLY A 259 -13.52 -26.62 4.22
N ALA A 260 -14.84 -26.64 4.10
CA ALA A 260 -15.68 -25.43 4.02
C ALA A 260 -15.71 -24.67 5.37
N ASP A 261 -14.95 -23.58 5.45
CA ASP A 261 -15.17 -22.53 6.45
C ASP A 261 -15.05 -21.14 5.79
N LYS A 262 -15.72 -20.11 6.34
CA LYS A 262 -15.73 -18.75 5.71
C LYS A 262 -14.34 -18.10 5.72
N VAL A 263 -13.58 -18.30 6.79
CA VAL A 263 -12.17 -17.88 6.90
C VAL A 263 -11.30 -18.65 5.90
N PHE A 264 -11.66 -19.90 5.63
CA PHE A 264 -10.96 -20.78 4.72
C PHE A 264 -11.11 -20.34 3.25
N HIS A 265 -12.33 -19.98 2.84
CA HIS A 265 -12.57 -19.39 1.51
C HIS A 265 -11.72 -18.14 1.32
N GLN A 266 -11.70 -17.24 2.29
CA GLN A 266 -10.92 -16.00 2.21
C GLN A 266 -9.40 -16.26 2.06
N LYS A 267 -8.85 -17.29 2.72
CA LYS A 267 -7.44 -17.69 2.52
C LYS A 267 -7.16 -18.23 1.13
N ILE A 268 -8.03 -19.04 0.53
CA ILE A 268 -7.86 -19.49 -0.87
C ILE A 268 -7.91 -18.30 -1.84
N LEU A 269 -8.85 -17.36 -1.61
CA LEU A 269 -8.98 -16.13 -2.40
C LEU A 269 -7.73 -15.26 -2.34
N ASP A 270 -6.97 -15.32 -1.24
CA ASP A 270 -5.76 -14.51 -1.02
C ASP A 270 -4.46 -15.24 -1.39
N GLU A 271 -4.50 -16.51 -1.78
CA GLU A 271 -3.29 -17.32 -2.03
C GLU A 271 -2.99 -17.51 -3.53
N LEU A 272 -3.98 -17.39 -4.42
CA LEU A 272 -3.74 -17.45 -5.88
C LEU A 272 -3.12 -16.12 -6.35
N ARG A 273 -1.81 -16.15 -6.60
CA ARG A 273 -1.07 -14.96 -7.04
C ARG A 273 0.10 -15.31 -7.96
N SER A 274 0.45 -14.36 -8.82
CA SER A 274 1.58 -14.47 -9.74
C SER A 274 2.70 -13.51 -9.33
N GLY A 275 3.95 -13.96 -9.46
CA GLY A 275 5.13 -13.20 -9.04
C GLY A 275 5.96 -13.95 -7.99
N GLY A 276 6.48 -13.21 -7.01
CA GLY A 276 7.45 -13.72 -6.05
C GLY A 276 7.99 -12.62 -5.13
N ARG A 277 8.69 -13.04 -4.09
CA ARG A 277 9.34 -12.13 -3.15
C ARG A 277 10.36 -11.22 -3.85
N CYS A 278 10.50 -9.99 -3.36
CA CYS A 278 11.46 -9.04 -3.91
C CYS A 278 12.11 -8.19 -2.81
N ALA A 279 13.13 -7.43 -3.19
CA ALA A 279 13.63 -6.31 -2.43
C ALA A 279 13.51 -5.03 -3.27
N LEU A 280 12.91 -3.99 -2.68
CA LEU A 280 12.87 -2.64 -3.21
C LEU A 280 14.09 -1.88 -2.68
N VAL A 281 14.96 -1.43 -3.57
CA VAL A 281 16.12 -0.60 -3.25
C VAL A 281 15.82 0.83 -3.67
N ALA A 282 15.98 1.80 -2.77
CA ALA A 282 15.77 3.21 -3.06
C ALA A 282 16.93 4.08 -2.56
N ASN A 283 17.39 5.00 -3.41
CA ASN A 283 18.38 6.01 -3.03
C ASN A 283 17.67 7.30 -2.60
N ILE A 284 17.94 7.73 -1.37
CA ILE A 284 17.30 8.88 -0.74
C ILE A 284 18.33 9.99 -0.62
N GLN A 285 18.04 11.17 -1.16
CA GLN A 285 18.90 12.35 -1.04
C GLN A 285 18.55 13.12 0.23
N LEU A 286 19.49 13.18 1.18
CA LEU A 286 19.36 13.95 2.42
C LEU A 286 19.54 15.45 2.16
N PRO A 287 19.15 16.34 3.10
CA PRO A 287 19.25 17.78 2.89
C PRO A 287 20.69 18.30 2.79
N ASN A 288 21.68 17.57 3.30
CA ASN A 288 23.11 17.85 3.12
C ASN A 288 23.67 17.35 1.77
N ASN A 289 22.80 16.86 0.88
CA ASN A 289 23.12 16.24 -0.42
C ASN A 289 23.82 14.87 -0.36
N GLU A 290 24.01 14.28 0.82
CA GLU A 290 24.42 12.89 0.92
C GLU A 290 23.29 11.96 0.47
N ILE A 291 23.68 10.77 0.03
CA ILE A 291 22.75 9.73 -0.40
C ILE A 291 22.82 8.57 0.58
N VAL A 292 21.66 8.14 1.07
CA VAL A 292 21.50 6.90 1.82
C VAL A 292 20.69 5.93 0.98
N THR A 293 21.11 4.67 0.95
CA THR A 293 20.36 3.61 0.28
C THR A 293 19.55 2.84 1.30
N VAL A 294 18.24 2.75 1.08
CA VAL A 294 17.33 1.96 1.91
C VAL A 294 16.77 0.81 1.09
N VAL A 295 16.80 -0.38 1.68
CA VAL A 295 16.29 -1.61 1.08
C VAL A 295 15.13 -2.12 1.93
N SER A 296 13.96 -2.28 1.31
CA SER A 296 12.80 -2.96 1.90
C SER A 296 12.67 -4.34 1.27
N THR A 297 12.76 -5.41 2.05
CA THR A 297 12.62 -6.79 1.57
C THR A 297 11.57 -7.57 2.36
N HIS A 298 10.99 -8.60 1.77
CA HIS A 298 10.12 -9.56 2.45
C HIS A 298 10.55 -10.95 2.01
N LEU A 299 11.08 -11.78 2.91
CA LEU A 299 11.51 -13.13 2.57
C LEU A 299 10.34 -14.11 2.57
N GLU A 300 10.53 -15.28 1.96
CA GLU A 300 9.46 -16.26 1.77
C GLU A 300 9.08 -16.99 3.07
N ASP A 301 7.80 -16.90 3.46
CA ASP A 301 7.21 -17.56 4.63
C ASP A 301 6.89 -19.04 4.38
N ARG A 302 6.70 -19.44 3.11
CA ARG A 302 6.34 -20.80 2.71
C ARG A 302 7.52 -21.66 2.25
N CYS A 303 8.73 -21.39 2.73
CA CYS A 303 9.88 -22.27 2.47
C CYS A 303 10.75 -22.52 3.72
N TYR A 304 11.71 -23.45 3.59
CA TYR A 304 12.61 -23.81 4.69
C TYR A 304 13.64 -22.70 4.96
N PRO A 305 14.18 -22.59 6.19
CA PRO A 305 15.18 -21.58 6.52
C PRO A 305 16.38 -21.54 5.57
N GLN A 306 16.83 -22.70 5.06
CA GLN A 306 17.93 -22.80 4.09
C GLN A 306 17.62 -22.11 2.76
N GLU A 307 16.35 -22.15 2.33
CA GLU A 307 15.93 -21.46 1.12
C GLU A 307 15.84 -19.95 1.33
N ARG A 308 15.37 -19.49 2.50
CA ARG A 308 15.47 -18.06 2.88
C ARG A 308 16.92 -17.59 2.98
N PHE A 309 17.83 -18.44 3.47
CA PHE A 309 19.26 -18.11 3.49
C PHE A 309 19.81 -17.87 2.08
N LYS A 310 19.41 -18.68 1.08
CA LYS A 310 19.75 -18.41 -0.33
C LYS A 310 19.18 -17.07 -0.82
N GLN A 311 17.98 -16.68 -0.38
CA GLN A 311 17.42 -15.36 -0.69
C GLN A 311 18.27 -14.22 -0.09
N VAL A 312 18.72 -14.36 1.16
CA VAL A 312 19.63 -13.39 1.81
C VAL A 312 20.97 -13.31 1.08
N GLN A 313 21.59 -14.45 0.75
CA GLN A 313 22.85 -14.47 -0.01
C GLN A 313 22.70 -13.81 -1.37
N TYR A 314 21.59 -14.08 -2.08
CA TYR A 314 21.29 -13.45 -3.36
C TYR A 314 21.12 -11.93 -3.21
N LEU A 315 20.40 -11.48 -2.17
CA LEU A 315 20.22 -10.06 -1.87
C LEU A 315 21.58 -9.39 -1.61
N PHE A 316 22.40 -9.94 -0.73
CA PHE A 316 23.72 -9.36 -0.37
C PHE A 316 24.65 -9.30 -1.59
N ASN A 317 24.66 -10.33 -2.43
CA ASN A 317 25.42 -10.32 -3.67
C ASN A 317 25.01 -9.20 -4.64
N ASN A 318 23.72 -8.82 -4.65
CA ASN A 318 23.19 -7.71 -5.46
C ASN A 318 23.38 -6.32 -4.83
N LEU A 319 23.77 -6.26 -3.55
CA LEU A 319 24.00 -5.01 -2.81
C LEU A 319 25.48 -4.72 -2.55
N LYS A 320 26.37 -5.71 -2.71
CA LYS A 320 27.81 -5.64 -2.34
C LYS A 320 28.61 -4.47 -2.93
N ASN A 321 28.15 -3.90 -4.05
CA ASN A 321 28.84 -2.81 -4.74
C ASN A 321 28.29 -1.42 -4.37
N ILE A 322 27.26 -1.34 -3.52
CA ILE A 322 26.71 -0.07 -3.05
C ILE A 322 27.70 0.54 -2.06
N ARG A 323 28.07 1.81 -2.28
CA ARG A 323 29.08 2.52 -1.49
C ARG A 323 28.53 3.61 -0.58
N THR A 324 27.25 3.94 -0.74
CA THR A 324 26.50 4.80 0.17
C THR A 324 26.21 4.07 1.48
N PRO A 325 25.96 4.79 2.59
CA PRO A 325 25.36 4.18 3.78
C PRO A 325 24.10 3.40 3.38
N LEU A 326 24.02 2.15 3.83
CA LEU A 326 22.98 1.22 3.40
C LEU A 326 22.24 0.64 4.60
N VAL A 327 20.92 0.70 4.56
CA VAL A 327 20.02 0.09 5.55
C VAL A 327 19.19 -0.98 4.86
N ILE A 328 19.21 -2.20 5.39
CA ILE A 328 18.30 -3.27 4.98
C ILE A 328 17.25 -3.43 6.07
N ALA A 329 16.00 -3.22 5.71
CA ALA A 329 14.84 -3.43 6.53
C ALA A 329 13.91 -4.44 5.84
N GLY A 330 13.16 -5.22 6.61
CA GLY A 330 12.28 -6.21 6.02
C GLY A 330 11.76 -7.24 6.99
N ASP A 331 10.61 -7.81 6.67
CA ASP A 331 10.10 -9.02 7.29
C ASP A 331 10.89 -10.20 6.71
N LEU A 332 11.84 -10.67 7.50
CA LEU A 332 12.71 -11.77 7.08
C LEU A 332 12.03 -13.12 7.21
N ASN A 333 10.85 -13.23 7.82
CA ASN A 333 10.21 -14.51 8.13
C ASN A 333 11.18 -15.53 8.77
N THR A 334 12.17 -15.03 9.51
CA THR A 334 13.17 -15.80 10.23
C THR A 334 13.09 -15.51 11.71
N SER A 335 13.47 -16.50 12.50
CA SER A 335 13.69 -16.40 13.93
C SER A 335 15.05 -17.00 14.26
N THR A 336 15.59 -16.70 15.44
CA THR A 336 16.87 -17.25 15.91
C THR A 336 16.83 -18.77 16.14
N THR A 337 15.63 -19.37 16.18
CA THR A 337 15.38 -20.82 16.22
C THR A 337 14.66 -21.29 14.95
N ASP A 338 14.78 -22.57 14.59
CA ASP A 338 13.96 -23.14 13.52
C ASP A 338 12.48 -23.17 13.92
N SER A 339 11.74 -22.15 13.47
CA SER A 339 10.29 -22.02 13.66
C SER A 339 9.50 -22.69 12.54
N ALA A 340 10.14 -23.50 11.69
CA ALA A 340 9.38 -24.42 10.86
C ALA A 340 8.47 -25.25 11.78
N PRO A 341 7.21 -25.52 11.39
CA PRO A 341 6.36 -26.40 12.16
C PRO A 341 7.02 -27.78 12.27
N THR A 342 7.65 -28.04 13.42
CA THR A 342 8.49 -29.23 13.66
C THR A 342 7.67 -30.50 13.88
N SER A 343 6.34 -30.40 13.98
CA SER A 343 5.45 -31.54 14.10
C SER A 343 3.99 -31.14 13.92
N PHE A 344 3.25 -31.92 13.13
CA PHE A 344 1.80 -31.84 12.94
C PHE A 344 1.03 -31.79 14.28
N LYS A 345 1.53 -32.49 15.29
CA LYS A 345 0.95 -32.56 16.63
C LYS A 345 1.13 -31.24 17.39
N LYS A 346 2.26 -30.56 17.23
CA LYS A 346 2.51 -29.23 17.84
C LYS A 346 1.66 -28.14 17.20
N GLU A 347 1.46 -28.19 15.89
CA GLU A 347 0.65 -27.20 15.15
C GLU A 347 -0.84 -27.27 15.53
N ILE A 348 -1.38 -28.48 15.65
CA ILE A 348 -2.77 -28.72 16.10
C ILE A 348 -2.94 -28.33 17.57
N VAL A 349 -1.98 -28.67 18.44
CA VAL A 349 -2.02 -28.32 19.86
C VAL A 349 -1.90 -26.81 20.07
N LYS A 350 -1.13 -26.08 19.26
CA LYS A 350 -1.09 -24.60 19.31
C LYS A 350 -2.45 -23.98 18.99
N ARG A 351 -3.17 -24.52 18.00
CA ARG A 351 -4.46 -23.97 17.56
C ARG A 351 -5.65 -24.39 18.42
N LEU A 352 -5.61 -25.57 19.03
CA LEU A 352 -6.64 -25.98 20.00
C LEU A 352 -6.53 -25.23 21.33
N LYS A 353 -5.37 -24.64 21.64
CA LYS A 353 -5.14 -23.85 22.86
C LYS A 353 -5.35 -22.35 22.67
N ASP A 354 -5.47 -21.89 21.43
CA ASP A 354 -5.66 -20.47 21.11
C ASP A 354 -6.93 -20.31 20.23
N PRO A 355 -8.09 -19.97 20.83
CA PRO A 355 -9.36 -19.87 20.12
C PRO A 355 -9.46 -18.65 19.19
N HIS A 356 -8.39 -17.85 19.04
CA HIS A 356 -8.37 -16.63 18.22
C HIS A 356 -7.48 -16.70 16.98
N PHE A 357 -7.11 -17.90 16.51
CA PHE A 357 -6.33 -18.09 15.28
C PHE A 357 -7.12 -18.62 14.08
#